data_AF-A0A968RLL6-F1
#
_entry.id   AF-A0A968RLL6-F1
#
_cell.length_a   1.000
_cell.length_b   1.000
_cell.length_c   1.000
_cell.angle_alpha   90.00
_cell.angle_beta   90.00
_cell.angle_gamma   90.00
#
_symmetry.space_group_name_H-M   'P 1'
#
loop_
_entity.id
_entity.type
_entity.pdbx_description
1 polymer ?
#
loop_
_entity_poly.entity_id
_entity_poly.type
_entity_poly.pdbx_seq_one_letter_code
_entity_poly.pdbx_strand_id
1 'polypeptide(L)'
;MPDYICVEEGIYEFQADLPISDLSYFVSYQRCCRNPTISNINNPNRTGATYYVEITPEAQAVCNNSPEIPDFPPVVVCVNTPLAFSQAATDAEGDSLIYELCAPLLGGGTNDNPVSATDGIAPDPESPPPYNSTVVFTQPTFSLQNPLGRSAGFKIDSFTGLITAMPNIQGQFVTAVCVSEYRNDTLLSVTRRDFQINVVTCLPAVLAKVQADSTMEQSFFITSCGENELEFLNQSVIRENIFDQYWIFQIGDDTLRIDDWDAKVIFPGVGVYTGQLILNPNTLCGDTANISIDIKPGIFADFELTYDTCAFGEVRFQDQSESGSGQITTWDWTFGDGQSSNTTDPVHRYNSVGEYRIALRVKDINTCEATAEQVISYYPLPDNLNILPDVVVGCSPHWCVSSHQLLVY
;
A
#
# COMPACT_ATOMS: atom_id res chain seq x y z
N MET A 1 -3.55 -2.95 -13.73
CA MET A 1 -3.16 -2.21 -14.96
C MET A 1 -4.27 -1.20 -15.24
N PRO A 2 -3.99 -0.01 -15.81
CA PRO A 2 -5.08 0.86 -16.23
C PRO A 2 -5.90 0.14 -17.31
N ASP A 3 -7.22 0.12 -17.17
CA ASP A 3 -8.19 -0.50 -18.10
C ASP A 3 -8.26 0.18 -19.49
N TYR A 4 -7.23 0.96 -19.86
CA TYR A 4 -7.20 1.84 -21.02
C TYR A 4 -6.07 1.55 -22.00
N ILE A 5 -5.27 0.48 -21.79
CA ILE A 5 -4.24 0.09 -22.76
C ILE A 5 -4.85 -0.92 -23.73
N CYS A 6 -5.43 -0.42 -24.81
CA CYS A 6 -5.88 -1.23 -25.93
C CYS A 6 -4.76 -1.34 -26.97
N VAL A 7 -4.46 -2.55 -27.41
CA VAL A 7 -3.60 -2.81 -28.58
C VAL A 7 -4.50 -3.28 -29.69
N GLU A 8 -4.31 -2.73 -30.89
CA GLU A 8 -4.95 -3.23 -32.11
C GLU A 8 -3.94 -4.13 -32.83
N GLU A 9 -4.38 -5.33 -33.20
CA GLU A 9 -3.59 -6.32 -33.92
C GLU A 9 -4.14 -6.47 -35.34
N GLY A 10 -3.24 -6.45 -36.32
CA GLY A 10 -3.55 -6.76 -37.71
C GLY A 10 -2.67 -7.91 -38.18
N ILE A 11 -3.30 -9.03 -38.54
CA ILE A 11 -2.63 -10.21 -39.12
C ILE A 11 -2.82 -10.16 -40.63
N TYR A 12 -1.73 -10.23 -41.38
CA TYR A 12 -1.73 -10.26 -42.84
C TYR A 12 -1.23 -11.62 -43.31
N GLU A 13 -2.08 -12.32 -44.04
CA GLU A 13 -1.79 -13.67 -44.54
C GLU A 13 -1.99 -13.69 -46.06
N PHE A 14 -1.03 -14.28 -46.76
CA PHE A 14 -1.12 -14.52 -48.19
C PHE A 14 -0.36 -15.81 -48.53
N GLN A 15 -0.73 -16.41 -49.65
CA GLN A 15 -0.07 -17.61 -50.17
C GLN A 15 0.61 -17.28 -51.51
N ALA A 16 1.87 -17.68 -51.65
CA ALA A 16 2.64 -17.54 -52.88
C ALA A 16 3.49 -18.79 -53.13
N ASP A 17 3.48 -19.28 -54.36
CA ASP A 17 4.34 -20.39 -54.78
C ASP A 17 5.67 -19.84 -55.29
N LEU A 18 6.76 -20.12 -54.57
CA LEU A 18 8.11 -19.67 -54.91
C LEU A 18 8.91 -20.83 -55.53
N PRO A 19 9.42 -20.70 -56.77
CA PRO A 19 10.31 -21.72 -57.32
C PRO A 19 11.65 -21.73 -56.57
N ILE A 20 12.29 -22.89 -56.46
CA ILE A 20 13.64 -22.98 -55.88
C ILE A 20 14.61 -22.16 -56.72
N SER A 21 15.41 -21.32 -56.07
CA SER A 21 16.38 -20.42 -56.67
C SER A 21 17.72 -20.43 -55.92
N ASP A 22 18.80 -20.11 -56.63
CA ASP A 22 20.11 -19.83 -56.03
C ASP A 22 20.18 -18.40 -55.43
N LEU A 23 19.05 -17.67 -55.40
CA LEU A 23 18.90 -16.34 -54.84
C LEU A 23 17.88 -16.35 -53.69
N SER A 24 18.02 -15.40 -52.76
CA SER A 24 17.05 -15.23 -51.66
C SER A 24 15.75 -14.57 -52.12
N TYR A 25 14.64 -15.01 -51.55
CA TYR A 25 13.38 -14.25 -51.58
C TYR A 25 13.26 -13.37 -50.34
N PHE A 26 12.69 -12.18 -50.50
CA PHE A 26 12.40 -11.28 -49.39
C PHE A 26 10.91 -10.99 -49.37
N VAL A 27 10.29 -11.24 -48.22
CA VAL A 27 8.96 -10.69 -47.90
C VAL A 27 9.21 -9.54 -46.95
N SER A 28 8.87 -8.32 -47.36
CA SER A 28 9.13 -7.13 -46.58
C SER A 28 7.89 -6.24 -46.45
N TYR A 29 7.84 -5.50 -45.36
CA TYR A 29 6.87 -4.46 -45.08
C TYR A 29 7.63 -3.24 -44.55
N GLN A 30 7.35 -2.07 -45.11
CA GLN A 30 8.01 -0.83 -44.72
C GLN A 30 6.99 0.25 -44.41
N ARG A 31 7.26 1.03 -43.37
CA ARG A 31 6.40 2.15 -43.00
C ARG A 31 7.14 3.22 -42.23
N CYS A 32 6.80 4.47 -42.51
CA CYS A 32 7.05 5.59 -41.63
C CYS A 32 5.77 6.03 -40.89
N CYS A 33 5.85 6.63 -39.71
CA CYS A 33 7.02 6.77 -38.85
C CYS A 33 6.72 6.18 -37.49
N ARG A 34 7.76 5.99 -36.69
CA ARG A 34 7.58 5.57 -35.32
C ARG A 34 6.98 6.70 -34.48
N ASN A 35 6.47 6.31 -33.33
CA ASN A 35 5.80 7.24 -32.42
C ASN A 35 6.78 8.34 -31.96
N PRO A 36 6.43 9.64 -32.11
CA PRO A 36 7.26 10.76 -31.67
C PRO A 36 7.67 10.70 -30.19
N THR A 37 6.94 9.96 -29.33
CA THR A 37 7.24 9.86 -27.90
C THR A 37 8.37 8.89 -27.54
N ILE A 38 8.88 8.11 -28.50
CA ILE A 38 10.01 7.20 -28.26
C ILE A 38 11.26 8.02 -27.91
N SER A 39 11.89 7.71 -26.78
CA SER A 39 12.97 8.53 -26.22
C SER A 39 14.38 7.96 -26.41
N ASN A 40 14.53 6.69 -26.79
CA ASN A 40 15.84 6.05 -26.93
C ASN A 40 16.48 6.11 -28.32
N ILE A 41 15.82 6.71 -29.32
CA ILE A 41 16.36 6.87 -30.68
C ILE A 41 16.29 8.34 -31.15
N ASN A 42 17.13 8.69 -32.12
CA ASN A 42 17.14 10.03 -32.71
C ASN A 42 15.95 10.23 -33.66
N ASN A 43 15.23 11.35 -33.54
CA ASN A 43 14.14 11.78 -34.44
C ASN A 43 13.14 10.65 -34.76
N PRO A 44 12.44 10.07 -33.76
CA PRO A 44 11.54 8.94 -33.96
C PRO A 44 10.41 9.24 -34.98
N ASN A 45 9.92 10.49 -35.00
CA ASN A 45 8.90 10.95 -35.94
C ASN A 45 9.37 11.06 -37.40
N ARG A 46 10.65 10.85 -37.68
CA ARG A 46 11.24 10.73 -39.05
C ARG A 46 12.02 9.43 -39.21
N THR A 47 11.82 8.49 -38.30
CA THR A 47 12.43 7.17 -38.32
C THR A 47 11.32 6.16 -38.55
N GLY A 48 11.31 5.49 -39.69
CA GLY A 48 10.36 4.42 -39.92
C GLY A 48 10.91 3.05 -39.53
N ALA A 49 10.31 2.02 -40.10
CA ALA A 49 10.57 0.63 -39.78
C ALA A 49 10.58 -0.21 -41.06
N THR A 50 11.51 -1.17 -41.13
CA THR A 50 11.46 -2.29 -42.07
C THR A 50 11.29 -3.58 -41.29
N TYR A 51 10.29 -4.36 -41.67
CA TYR A 51 10.08 -5.73 -41.21
C TYR A 51 10.28 -6.61 -42.42
N TYR A 52 11.09 -7.66 -42.30
CA TYR A 52 11.24 -8.60 -43.41
C TYR A 52 11.61 -9.98 -42.89
N VAL A 53 11.32 -10.97 -43.72
CA VAL A 53 11.91 -12.31 -43.63
C VAL A 53 12.65 -12.60 -44.93
N GLU A 54 13.83 -13.18 -44.80
CA GLU A 54 14.64 -13.66 -45.93
C GLU A 54 14.49 -15.18 -46.03
N ILE A 55 14.12 -15.67 -47.21
CA ILE A 55 14.05 -17.09 -47.53
C ILE A 55 15.29 -17.41 -48.36
N THR A 56 16.36 -17.80 -47.66
CA THR A 56 17.68 -18.09 -48.23
C THR A 56 17.64 -19.32 -49.16
N PRO A 57 18.57 -19.46 -50.12
CA PRO A 57 18.70 -20.68 -50.91
C PRO A 57 18.83 -21.95 -50.04
N GLU A 58 19.53 -21.84 -48.90
CA GLU A 58 19.68 -22.91 -47.92
C GLU A 58 18.33 -23.30 -47.30
N ALA A 59 17.52 -22.33 -46.87
CA ALA A 59 16.17 -22.56 -46.35
C ALA A 59 15.22 -23.13 -47.41
N GLN A 60 15.32 -22.65 -48.66
CA GLN A 60 14.55 -23.16 -49.79
C GLN A 60 14.83 -24.64 -50.05
N ALA A 61 16.11 -25.05 -50.02
CA ALA A 61 16.54 -26.40 -50.32
C ALA A 61 16.00 -27.45 -49.33
N VAL A 62 15.67 -27.03 -48.10
CA VAL A 62 15.21 -27.91 -47.02
C VAL A 62 13.74 -27.69 -46.65
N CYS A 63 13.01 -26.86 -47.40
CA CYS A 63 11.61 -26.50 -47.15
C CYS A 63 11.35 -26.03 -45.70
N ASN A 64 12.14 -25.04 -45.26
CA ASN A 64 12.16 -24.56 -43.89
C ASN A 64 10.93 -23.72 -43.48
N ASN A 65 10.48 -23.84 -42.23
CA ASN A 65 9.56 -22.88 -41.59
C ASN A 65 10.34 -21.88 -40.74
N SER A 66 9.97 -20.59 -40.77
CA SER A 66 10.60 -19.61 -39.89
C SER A 66 10.13 -19.76 -38.44
N PRO A 67 10.97 -19.44 -37.43
CA PRO A 67 10.57 -19.50 -36.04
C PRO A 67 9.40 -18.57 -35.73
N GLU A 68 8.43 -19.07 -34.97
CA GLU A 68 7.25 -18.35 -34.51
C GLU A 68 7.42 -17.88 -33.07
N ILE A 69 7.14 -16.60 -32.77
CA ILE A 69 7.21 -16.03 -31.41
C ILE A 69 5.78 -15.76 -30.91
N PRO A 70 5.17 -16.66 -30.13
CA PRO A 70 3.75 -16.58 -29.79
C PRO A 70 3.43 -15.49 -28.75
N ASP A 71 4.32 -15.25 -27.80
CA ASP A 71 4.04 -14.36 -26.67
C ASP A 71 4.13 -12.89 -27.08
N PHE A 72 3.13 -12.05 -26.83
CA PHE A 72 3.22 -10.61 -27.07
C PHE A 72 4.05 -9.91 -25.98
N PRO A 73 5.00 -9.00 -26.32
CA PRO A 73 5.82 -8.32 -25.32
C PRO A 73 4.98 -7.34 -24.49
N PRO A 74 5.37 -7.04 -23.24
CA PRO A 74 4.62 -6.13 -22.38
C PRO A 74 4.65 -4.70 -22.95
N VAL A 75 3.45 -4.14 -23.18
CA VAL A 75 3.30 -2.77 -23.70
C VAL A 75 3.61 -1.72 -22.63
N VAL A 76 3.33 -2.03 -21.36
CA VAL A 76 3.55 -1.14 -20.22
C VAL A 76 4.21 -1.91 -19.08
N VAL A 77 5.25 -1.32 -18.49
CA VAL A 77 6.01 -1.87 -17.36
C VAL A 77 6.24 -0.79 -16.30
N CYS A 78 6.40 -1.22 -15.05
CA CYS A 78 6.58 -0.33 -13.92
C CYS A 78 8.06 0.10 -13.77
N VAL A 79 8.28 1.39 -13.53
CA VAL A 79 9.60 1.90 -13.14
C VAL A 79 10.03 1.30 -11.80
N ASN A 80 11.33 1.05 -11.64
CA ASN A 80 11.99 0.46 -10.49
C ASN A 80 11.46 -0.91 -10.06
N THR A 81 10.81 -1.64 -10.96
CA THR A 81 10.29 -2.99 -10.72
C THR A 81 11.04 -4.00 -11.59
N PRO A 82 11.41 -5.19 -11.07
CA PRO A 82 11.96 -6.26 -11.90
C PRO A 82 11.01 -6.62 -13.04
N LEU A 83 11.55 -6.66 -14.26
CA LEU A 83 10.88 -7.03 -15.48
C LEU A 83 11.44 -8.39 -15.94
N ALA A 84 10.55 -9.34 -16.20
CA ALA A 84 10.88 -10.62 -16.83
C ALA A 84 9.78 -11.01 -17.82
N PHE A 85 10.12 -11.24 -19.08
CA PHE A 85 9.18 -11.72 -20.08
C PHE A 85 9.89 -12.57 -21.15
N SER A 86 9.18 -13.53 -21.71
CA SER A 86 9.70 -14.47 -22.70
C SER A 86 9.66 -13.88 -24.10
N GLN A 87 10.69 -14.17 -24.90
CA GLN A 87 10.70 -14.07 -26.35
C GLN A 87 11.06 -15.43 -26.97
N ALA A 88 10.81 -16.52 -26.23
CA ALA A 88 10.97 -17.87 -26.73
C ALA A 88 10.15 -18.06 -28.00
N ALA A 89 10.75 -18.73 -28.96
CA ALA A 89 10.19 -19.03 -30.26
C ALA A 89 10.03 -20.53 -30.41
N THR A 90 9.08 -20.95 -31.22
CA THR A 90 8.87 -22.35 -31.60
C THR A 90 9.26 -22.55 -33.05
N ASP A 91 9.89 -23.68 -33.34
CA ASP A 91 10.27 -24.11 -34.67
C ASP A 91 9.60 -25.45 -34.99
N ALA A 92 9.07 -25.59 -36.21
CA ALA A 92 8.26 -26.76 -36.58
C ALA A 92 9.12 -28.01 -36.87
N GLU A 93 10.38 -27.80 -37.29
CA GLU A 93 11.34 -28.84 -37.63
C GLU A 93 12.25 -29.23 -36.46
N GLY A 94 12.22 -28.45 -35.38
CA GLY A 94 13.03 -28.66 -34.19
C GLY A 94 14.45 -28.14 -34.33
N ASP A 95 14.63 -27.10 -35.14
CA ASP A 95 15.92 -26.44 -35.33
C ASP A 95 16.40 -25.70 -34.08
N SER A 96 17.71 -25.45 -34.04
CA SER A 96 18.33 -24.76 -32.92
C SER A 96 18.12 -23.26 -33.05
N LEU A 97 17.50 -22.66 -32.02
CA LEU A 97 17.21 -21.23 -31.98
C LEU A 97 18.16 -20.50 -31.03
N ILE A 98 18.78 -19.44 -31.53
CA ILE A 98 19.68 -18.58 -30.77
C ILE A 98 19.11 -17.17 -30.72
N TYR A 99 19.01 -16.62 -29.51
CA TYR A 99 18.41 -15.32 -29.26
C TYR A 99 19.47 -14.25 -29.01
N GLU A 100 19.31 -13.09 -29.64
CA GLU A 100 20.16 -11.92 -29.37
C GLU A 100 19.40 -10.60 -29.45
N LEU A 101 19.94 -9.58 -28.79
CA LEU A 101 19.48 -8.21 -29.00
C LEU A 101 20.02 -7.71 -30.34
N CYS A 102 19.11 -7.24 -31.19
CA CYS A 102 19.48 -6.65 -32.47
C CYS A 102 18.81 -5.28 -32.64
N ALA A 103 19.36 -4.46 -33.55
CA ALA A 103 18.86 -3.11 -33.72
C ALA A 103 17.62 -3.13 -34.64
N PRO A 104 16.55 -2.39 -34.29
CA PRO A 104 15.46 -2.08 -35.20
C PRO A 104 15.98 -1.52 -36.53
N LEU A 105 15.36 -1.92 -37.63
CA LEU A 105 15.75 -1.46 -38.97
C LEU A 105 15.03 -0.18 -39.36
N LEU A 106 15.72 0.65 -40.12
CA LEU A 106 15.14 1.79 -40.81
C LEU A 106 14.37 1.30 -42.04
N GLY A 107 13.28 1.98 -42.34
CA GLY A 107 12.41 1.71 -43.49
C GLY A 107 11.37 2.79 -43.62
N GLY A 108 10.72 2.87 -44.77
CA GLY A 108 9.81 3.98 -45.04
C GLY A 108 10.55 5.31 -45.24
N GLY A 109 9.91 6.16 -46.00
CA GLY A 109 10.31 7.53 -46.30
C GLY A 109 10.36 8.46 -45.12
N THR A 110 10.64 9.73 -45.40
CA THR A 110 10.36 10.81 -44.44
C THR A 110 8.96 11.38 -44.71
N ASN A 111 8.38 12.09 -43.73
CA ASN A 111 7.03 12.68 -43.79
C ASN A 111 6.76 13.64 -44.97
N ASP A 112 7.76 13.89 -45.80
CA ASP A 112 7.74 14.88 -46.87
C ASP A 112 7.56 14.27 -48.27
N ASN A 113 7.58 12.92 -48.39
CA ASN A 113 7.49 12.21 -49.68
C ASN A 113 6.10 11.59 -49.94
N PRO A 114 5.66 11.50 -51.21
CA PRO A 114 4.37 10.92 -51.58
C PRO A 114 4.26 9.43 -51.19
N VAL A 115 3.04 8.98 -50.91
CA VAL A 115 2.75 7.63 -50.38
C VAL A 115 3.32 6.51 -51.28
N SER A 116 3.23 6.64 -52.61
CA SER A 116 3.60 5.60 -53.58
C SER A 116 5.06 5.65 -54.06
N ALA A 117 5.95 6.39 -53.38
CA ALA A 117 7.37 6.35 -53.67
C ALA A 117 8.05 5.25 -52.85
N THR A 118 9.14 4.66 -53.34
CA THR A 118 9.92 3.66 -52.58
C THR A 118 10.48 4.24 -51.27
N ASP A 119 10.60 5.56 -51.19
CA ASP A 119 10.96 6.36 -50.02
C ASP A 119 9.78 7.22 -49.52
N GLY A 120 8.55 6.75 -49.69
CA GLY A 120 7.31 7.36 -49.21
C GLY A 120 6.91 6.93 -47.80
N ILE A 121 5.89 7.55 -47.21
CA ILE A 121 5.44 7.23 -45.83
C ILE A 121 4.96 5.77 -45.70
N ALA A 122 4.29 5.24 -46.72
CA ALA A 122 3.92 3.82 -46.82
C ALA A 122 4.33 3.34 -48.22
N PRO A 123 5.62 3.03 -48.42
CA PRO A 123 6.16 2.70 -49.73
C PRO A 123 5.37 1.61 -50.44
N ASP A 124 5.01 1.86 -51.69
CA ASP A 124 4.35 0.89 -52.57
C ASP A 124 4.85 1.10 -54.02
N PRO A 125 5.76 0.25 -54.53
CA PRO A 125 6.35 -0.91 -53.84
C PRO A 125 7.37 -0.52 -52.76
N GLU A 126 7.65 -1.43 -51.83
CA GLU A 126 8.68 -1.28 -50.81
C GLU A 126 10.09 -1.07 -51.41
N SER A 127 10.96 -0.38 -50.67
CA SER A 127 12.38 -0.30 -51.05
C SER A 127 13.01 -1.70 -51.06
N PRO A 128 13.81 -2.05 -52.08
CA PRO A 128 14.44 -3.36 -52.16
C PRO A 128 15.58 -3.52 -51.14
N PRO A 129 15.96 -4.77 -50.78
CA PRO A 129 17.15 -5.05 -49.97
C PRO A 129 18.44 -4.57 -50.66
N PRO A 130 19.56 -4.39 -49.92
CA PRO A 130 19.82 -4.82 -48.55
C PRO A 130 19.31 -3.87 -47.46
N TYR A 131 18.68 -4.43 -46.42
CA TYR A 131 18.17 -3.70 -45.26
C TYR A 131 19.20 -3.60 -44.11
N ASN A 132 20.32 -2.94 -44.38
CA ASN A 132 21.45 -2.85 -43.47
C ASN A 132 21.43 -1.64 -42.53
N SER A 133 20.50 -0.71 -42.73
CA SER A 133 20.43 0.54 -41.96
C SER A 133 19.58 0.36 -40.71
N THR A 134 20.16 0.69 -39.55
CA THR A 134 19.52 0.52 -38.24
C THR A 134 19.18 1.86 -37.60
N VAL A 135 18.25 1.86 -36.64
CA VAL A 135 17.99 3.03 -35.80
C VAL A 135 19.28 3.47 -35.09
N VAL A 136 19.39 4.78 -34.87
CA VAL A 136 20.50 5.36 -34.11
C VAL A 136 20.00 5.64 -32.70
N PHE A 137 20.51 4.87 -31.73
CA PHE A 137 20.21 5.09 -30.31
C PHE A 137 20.81 6.38 -29.78
N THR A 138 20.07 7.08 -28.92
CA THR A 138 20.51 8.33 -28.30
C THR A 138 21.61 8.07 -27.26
N GLN A 139 22.86 8.23 -27.67
CA GLN A 139 24.04 8.09 -26.81
C GLN A 139 24.15 9.27 -25.81
N PRO A 140 24.79 9.08 -24.63
CA PRO A 140 25.41 7.83 -24.14
C PRO A 140 24.42 6.92 -23.38
N THR A 141 23.20 7.40 -23.13
CA THR A 141 22.22 6.76 -22.23
C THR A 141 21.73 5.43 -22.78
N PHE A 142 21.41 5.39 -24.08
CA PHE A 142 20.82 4.25 -24.73
C PHE A 142 21.77 3.64 -25.76
N SER A 143 21.73 2.32 -25.89
CA SER A 143 22.44 1.58 -26.93
C SER A 143 21.68 0.30 -27.25
N LEU A 144 22.13 -0.43 -28.27
CA LEU A 144 21.59 -1.75 -28.61
C LEU A 144 21.51 -2.67 -27.37
N GLN A 145 22.57 -2.70 -26.56
CA GLN A 145 22.63 -3.53 -25.37
C GLN A 145 21.97 -2.91 -24.14
N ASN A 146 21.52 -1.66 -24.23
CA ASN A 146 20.89 -0.95 -23.12
C ASN A 146 19.71 -0.09 -23.64
N PRO A 147 18.67 -0.71 -24.24
CA PRO A 147 17.58 0.03 -24.85
C PRO A 147 16.74 0.80 -23.81
N LEU A 148 16.72 0.34 -22.55
CA LEU A 148 16.04 0.98 -21.41
C LEU A 148 16.98 1.80 -20.51
N GLY A 149 18.22 2.03 -20.97
CA GLY A 149 19.27 2.71 -20.20
C GLY A 149 20.24 1.74 -19.52
N ARG A 150 21.49 2.18 -19.33
CA ARG A 150 22.61 1.32 -18.85
C ARG A 150 22.37 0.66 -17.50
N SER A 151 21.66 1.35 -16.61
CA SER A 151 21.34 0.88 -15.27
C SER A 151 20.18 -0.13 -15.24
N ALA A 152 19.41 -0.24 -16.32
CA ALA A 152 18.27 -1.15 -16.37
C ALA A 152 18.70 -2.62 -16.46
N GLY A 153 19.97 -2.91 -16.80
CA GLY A 153 20.47 -4.28 -16.88
C GLY A 153 19.70 -5.16 -17.87
N PHE A 154 19.23 -4.58 -18.98
CA PHE A 154 18.42 -5.26 -19.99
C PHE A 154 19.23 -6.37 -20.68
N LYS A 155 18.80 -7.62 -20.52
CA LYS A 155 19.50 -8.81 -21.03
C LYS A 155 18.51 -9.79 -21.63
N ILE A 156 18.97 -10.57 -22.60
CA ILE A 156 18.27 -11.73 -23.14
C ILE A 156 19.13 -12.98 -22.92
N ASP A 157 18.51 -14.06 -22.48
CA ASP A 157 19.15 -15.38 -22.47
C ASP A 157 19.20 -15.95 -23.89
N SER A 158 20.39 -16.34 -24.35
CA SER A 158 20.61 -16.74 -25.74
C SER A 158 20.01 -18.08 -26.13
N PHE A 159 19.54 -18.88 -25.17
CA PHE A 159 18.95 -20.21 -25.41
C PHE A 159 17.47 -20.25 -25.07
N THR A 160 17.03 -19.49 -24.08
CA THR A 160 15.61 -19.49 -23.66
C THR A 160 14.82 -18.31 -24.19
N GLY A 161 15.48 -17.27 -24.73
CA GLY A 161 14.83 -16.03 -25.13
C GLY A 161 14.24 -15.23 -23.96
N LEU A 162 14.60 -15.55 -22.71
CA LEU A 162 14.07 -14.84 -21.54
C LEU A 162 14.74 -13.47 -21.44
N ILE A 163 13.92 -12.42 -21.47
CA ILE A 163 14.38 -11.05 -21.22
C ILE A 163 14.22 -10.72 -19.74
N THR A 164 15.26 -10.10 -19.17
CA THR A 164 15.24 -9.56 -17.80
C THR A 164 15.76 -8.12 -17.78
N ALA A 165 15.17 -7.29 -16.92
CA ALA A 165 15.61 -5.91 -16.68
C ALA A 165 15.07 -5.37 -15.34
N MET A 166 15.55 -4.21 -14.92
CA MET A 166 14.95 -3.38 -13.86
C MET A 166 14.92 -1.92 -14.35
N PRO A 167 13.91 -1.54 -15.15
CA PRO A 167 13.85 -0.22 -15.76
C PRO A 167 13.82 0.87 -14.68
N ASN A 168 14.65 1.90 -14.80
CA ASN A 168 14.72 2.99 -13.84
C ASN A 168 14.56 4.39 -14.48
N ILE A 169 14.31 4.42 -15.79
CA ILE A 169 14.02 5.64 -16.56
C ILE A 169 12.61 5.49 -17.11
N GLN A 170 11.75 6.47 -16.86
CA GLN A 170 10.41 6.52 -17.42
C GLN A 170 10.47 6.99 -18.88
N GLY A 171 9.58 6.46 -19.72
CA GLY A 171 9.50 6.83 -21.13
C GLY A 171 9.02 5.69 -22.01
N GLN A 172 8.96 5.96 -23.31
CA GLN A 172 8.66 4.95 -24.33
C GLN A 172 9.96 4.59 -25.06
N PHE A 173 10.21 3.30 -25.21
CA PHE A 173 11.47 2.78 -25.73
C PHE A 173 11.19 1.78 -26.84
N VAL A 174 11.99 1.82 -27.91
CA VAL A 174 11.97 0.79 -28.95
C VAL A 174 13.15 -0.16 -28.80
N THR A 175 12.94 -1.45 -29.04
CA THR A 175 14.00 -2.46 -29.06
C THR A 175 13.63 -3.57 -30.05
N ALA A 176 14.59 -4.45 -30.37
CA ALA A 176 14.32 -5.63 -31.16
C ALA A 176 15.10 -6.84 -30.66
N VAL A 177 14.53 -8.01 -30.91
CA VAL A 177 15.15 -9.32 -30.69
C VAL A 177 15.27 -10.02 -32.02
N CYS A 178 16.41 -10.66 -32.24
CA CYS A 178 16.63 -11.53 -33.38
C CYS A 178 16.72 -12.97 -32.90
N VAL A 179 16.03 -13.85 -33.63
CA VAL A 179 16.04 -15.30 -33.43
C VAL A 179 16.70 -15.90 -34.66
N SER A 180 17.92 -16.40 -34.49
CA SER A 180 18.67 -17.07 -35.53
C SER A 180 18.40 -18.57 -35.46
N GLU A 181 18.05 -19.15 -36.61
CA GLU A 181 17.65 -20.54 -36.74
C GLU A 181 18.73 -21.35 -37.44
N TYR A 182 19.15 -22.45 -36.82
CA TYR A 182 20.22 -23.29 -37.30
C TYR A 182 19.81 -24.75 -37.44
N ARG A 183 20.16 -25.34 -38.60
CA ARG A 183 20.07 -26.78 -38.85
C ARG A 183 21.46 -27.32 -39.19
N ASN A 184 21.98 -28.23 -38.39
CA ASN A 184 23.32 -28.81 -38.56
C ASN A 184 24.40 -27.73 -38.79
N ASP A 185 24.45 -26.72 -37.91
CA ASP A 185 25.37 -25.56 -37.97
C ASP A 185 25.22 -24.62 -39.18
N THR A 186 24.22 -24.84 -40.04
CA THR A 186 23.90 -23.94 -41.15
C THR A 186 22.80 -22.97 -40.73
N LEU A 187 23.04 -21.67 -40.87
CA LEU A 187 22.03 -20.63 -40.63
C LEU A 187 20.98 -20.68 -41.74
N LEU A 188 19.73 -20.89 -41.37
CA LEU A 188 18.62 -20.98 -42.33
C LEU A 188 17.86 -19.65 -42.43
N SER A 189 17.47 -19.09 -41.29
CA SER A 189 16.71 -17.85 -41.22
C SER A 189 17.08 -17.01 -39.99
N VAL A 190 16.72 -15.73 -40.06
CA VAL A 190 16.78 -14.82 -38.91
C VAL A 190 15.44 -14.10 -38.81
N THR A 191 14.70 -14.38 -37.76
CA THR A 191 13.42 -13.71 -37.46
C THR A 191 13.68 -12.53 -36.53
N ARG A 192 13.32 -11.32 -36.96
CA ARG A 192 13.45 -10.10 -36.15
C ARG A 192 12.10 -9.64 -35.63
N ARG A 193 11.99 -9.45 -34.32
CA ARG A 193 10.84 -8.83 -33.68
C ARG A 193 11.20 -7.46 -33.11
N ASP A 194 10.55 -6.44 -33.64
CA ASP A 194 10.70 -5.05 -33.24
C ASP A 194 9.45 -4.61 -32.45
N PHE A 195 9.66 -4.06 -31.26
CA PHE A 195 8.57 -3.72 -30.36
C PHE A 195 8.89 -2.53 -29.45
N GLN A 196 7.85 -1.99 -28.83
CA GLN A 196 7.91 -0.84 -27.93
C GLN A 196 7.54 -1.23 -26.51
N ILE A 197 8.22 -0.62 -25.53
CA ILE A 197 7.95 -0.75 -24.10
C ILE A 197 7.71 0.64 -23.52
N ASN A 198 6.61 0.83 -22.80
CA ASN A 198 6.37 2.04 -22.01
C ASN A 198 6.72 1.79 -20.54
N VAL A 199 7.70 2.50 -20.02
CA VAL A 199 8.04 2.48 -18.59
C VAL A 199 7.34 3.64 -17.89
N VAL A 200 6.44 3.33 -16.96
CA VAL A 200 5.61 4.33 -16.25
C VAL A 200 5.75 4.21 -14.74
N THR A 201 5.36 5.25 -14.02
CA THR A 201 5.18 5.14 -12.57
C THR A 201 3.94 4.30 -12.29
N CYS A 202 4.12 3.14 -11.67
CA CYS A 202 3.01 2.37 -11.11
C CYS A 202 2.81 2.84 -9.67
N LEU A 203 1.83 3.71 -9.45
CA LEU A 203 1.32 3.94 -8.10
C LEU A 203 0.41 2.77 -7.73
N PRO A 204 0.37 2.34 -6.45
CA PRO A 204 -0.72 1.46 -6.01
C PRO A 204 -2.03 2.20 -6.29
N ALA A 205 -3.00 1.51 -6.91
CA ALA A 205 -4.22 2.17 -7.36
C ALA A 205 -5.15 2.55 -6.19
N VAL A 206 -4.88 1.98 -5.01
CA VAL A 206 -5.56 2.19 -3.73
C VAL A 206 -4.50 2.18 -2.62
N LEU A 207 -4.79 2.82 -1.47
CA LEU A 207 -3.91 2.76 -0.30
C LEU A 207 -4.75 2.35 0.91
N ALA A 208 -4.41 1.19 1.48
CA ALA A 208 -5.06 0.64 2.66
C ALA A 208 -4.65 1.42 3.90
N LYS A 209 -5.63 1.95 4.64
CA LYS A 209 -5.37 2.73 5.84
C LYS A 209 -6.45 2.50 6.88
N VAL A 210 -6.02 2.33 8.13
CA VAL A 210 -6.87 2.08 9.29
C VAL A 210 -6.62 3.16 10.33
N GLN A 211 -7.65 3.56 11.08
CA GLN A 211 -7.46 4.41 12.25
C GLN A 211 -6.69 3.63 13.34
N ALA A 212 -5.61 4.21 13.87
CA ALA A 212 -4.76 3.56 14.86
C ALA A 212 -4.08 4.57 15.79
N ASP A 213 -3.63 4.12 16.95
CA ASP A 213 -2.93 4.94 17.95
C ASP A 213 -1.52 5.31 17.49
N SER A 214 -0.87 4.38 16.78
CA SER A 214 0.40 4.63 16.12
C SER A 214 0.54 3.83 14.83
N THR A 215 1.46 4.26 13.97
CA THR A 215 1.69 3.64 12.67
C THR A 215 3.19 3.52 12.40
N MET A 216 3.60 2.43 11.76
CA MET A 216 4.96 2.21 11.28
C MET A 216 4.89 1.51 9.94
N GLU A 217 5.27 2.22 8.87
CA GLU A 217 5.11 1.75 7.49
C GLU A 217 3.64 1.37 7.19
N GLN A 218 3.36 0.11 6.83
CA GLN A 218 2.00 -0.41 6.60
C GLN A 218 1.43 -1.14 7.82
N SER A 219 2.03 -0.99 8.99
CA SER A 219 1.55 -1.58 10.25
C SER A 219 0.88 -0.54 11.14
N PHE A 220 -0.31 -0.87 11.61
CA PHE A 220 -1.21 -0.04 12.40
C PHE A 220 -1.38 -0.66 13.78
N PHE A 221 -1.07 0.09 14.83
CA PHE A 221 -1.07 -0.41 16.21
C PHE A 221 -2.23 0.20 17.00
N ILE A 222 -3.08 -0.66 17.55
CA ILE A 222 -4.27 -0.29 18.31
C ILE A 222 -4.15 -0.91 19.70
N THR A 223 -4.30 -0.09 20.74
CA THR A 223 -4.24 -0.50 22.14
C THR A 223 -5.60 -0.29 22.79
N SER A 224 -6.11 -1.32 23.48
CA SER A 224 -7.34 -1.23 24.26
C SER A 224 -7.08 -1.63 25.71
N CYS A 225 -7.83 -1.04 26.64
CA CYS A 225 -7.71 -1.30 28.08
C CYS A 225 -9.05 -1.77 28.65
N GLY A 226 -9.18 -3.07 28.95
CA GLY A 226 -10.38 -3.66 29.55
C GLY A 226 -11.56 -3.86 28.60
N GLU A 227 -11.60 -3.15 27.48
CA GLU A 227 -12.62 -3.32 26.43
C GLU A 227 -12.18 -4.36 25.40
N ASN A 228 -13.00 -5.40 25.21
CA ASN A 228 -12.75 -6.46 24.24
C ASN A 228 -13.62 -6.36 22.98
N GLU A 229 -14.55 -5.41 22.90
CA GLU A 229 -15.32 -5.09 21.69
C GLU A 229 -14.76 -3.81 21.07
N LEU A 230 -14.15 -3.93 19.89
CA LEU A 230 -13.46 -2.83 19.22
C LEU A 230 -14.10 -2.52 17.85
N GLU A 231 -14.08 -1.23 17.49
CA GLU A 231 -14.47 -0.72 16.17
C GLU A 231 -13.23 -0.25 15.41
N PHE A 232 -13.09 -0.71 14.16
CA PHE A 232 -11.97 -0.41 13.27
C PHE A 232 -12.48 0.42 12.10
N LEU A 233 -12.04 1.67 12.02
CA LEU A 233 -12.45 2.57 10.94
C LEU A 233 -11.51 2.47 9.74
N ASN A 234 -12.09 2.23 8.57
CA ASN A 234 -11.39 2.21 7.30
C ASN A 234 -11.21 3.64 6.77
N GLN A 235 -9.95 4.09 6.77
CA GLN A 235 -9.51 5.40 6.28
C GLN A 235 -8.78 5.31 4.93
N SER A 236 -8.98 4.22 4.19
CA SER A 236 -8.34 3.99 2.90
C SER A 236 -8.69 5.08 1.88
N VAL A 237 -7.74 5.38 0.99
CA VAL A 237 -7.87 6.47 -0.01
C VAL A 237 -7.91 5.93 -1.44
N ILE A 238 -8.32 6.79 -2.38
CA ILE A 238 -8.60 6.46 -3.79
C ILE A 238 -9.78 5.46 -3.88
N ARG A 239 -10.87 5.80 -3.19
CA ARG A 239 -12.02 4.93 -2.96
C ARG A 239 -12.74 4.53 -4.26
N GLU A 240 -12.68 5.38 -5.26
CA GLU A 240 -13.19 5.12 -6.61
C GLU A 240 -12.58 3.90 -7.28
N ASN A 241 -11.38 3.48 -6.85
CA ASN A 241 -10.66 2.32 -7.37
C ASN A 241 -10.76 1.09 -6.45
N ILE A 242 -11.46 1.18 -5.32
CA ILE A 242 -11.69 0.06 -4.41
C ILE A 242 -12.98 -0.65 -4.85
N PHE A 243 -12.85 -1.81 -5.48
CA PHE A 243 -13.98 -2.62 -5.95
C PHE A 243 -14.17 -3.93 -5.17
N ASP A 244 -13.15 -4.34 -4.41
CA ASP A 244 -13.23 -5.45 -3.46
C ASP A 244 -12.41 -5.09 -2.21
N GLN A 245 -12.96 -5.34 -1.03
CA GLN A 245 -12.29 -5.07 0.23
C GLN A 245 -12.83 -5.97 1.33
N TYR A 246 -11.96 -6.36 2.24
CA TYR A 246 -12.36 -7.09 3.44
C TYR A 246 -11.30 -7.01 4.52
N TRP A 247 -11.76 -7.22 5.75
CA TRP A 247 -10.93 -7.38 6.93
C TRP A 247 -10.75 -8.86 7.23
N ILE A 248 -9.57 -9.21 7.74
CA ILE A 248 -9.34 -10.49 8.41
C ILE A 248 -8.74 -10.26 9.79
N PHE A 249 -9.20 -11.00 10.78
CA PHE A 249 -8.66 -10.99 12.14
C PHE A 249 -8.36 -12.42 12.57
N GLN A 250 -7.19 -12.62 13.17
CA GLN A 250 -6.79 -13.89 13.76
C GLN A 250 -7.25 -13.93 15.22
N ILE A 251 -8.19 -14.82 15.53
CA ILE A 251 -8.79 -14.96 16.86
C ILE A 251 -8.60 -16.42 17.32
N GLY A 252 -7.51 -16.66 18.06
CA GLY A 252 -7.11 -18.03 18.40
C GLY A 252 -6.67 -18.79 17.15
N ASP A 253 -7.27 -19.96 16.91
CA ASP A 253 -7.04 -20.77 15.70
C ASP A 253 -8.00 -20.40 14.55
N ASP A 254 -8.99 -19.54 14.83
CA ASP A 254 -10.01 -19.14 13.87
C ASP A 254 -9.62 -17.83 13.14
N THR A 255 -10.00 -17.75 11.86
CA THR A 255 -9.92 -16.50 11.08
C THR A 255 -11.31 -15.91 10.91
N LEU A 256 -11.53 -14.71 11.47
CA LEU A 256 -12.74 -13.93 11.26
C LEU A 256 -12.57 -13.06 10.02
N ARG A 257 -13.53 -13.13 9.08
CA ARG A 257 -13.60 -12.25 7.90
C ARG A 257 -14.81 -11.32 8.00
N ILE A 258 -14.61 -10.04 7.67
CA ILE A 258 -15.66 -9.02 7.65
C ILE A 258 -15.56 -8.24 6.32
N ASP A 259 -16.66 -8.15 5.57
CA ASP A 259 -16.70 -7.48 4.26
C ASP A 259 -17.28 -6.05 4.34
N ASP A 260 -17.70 -5.60 5.52
CA ASP A 260 -18.17 -4.23 5.77
C ASP A 260 -17.01 -3.22 5.67
N TRP A 261 -17.34 -1.97 5.30
CA TRP A 261 -16.35 -0.91 5.14
C TRP A 261 -15.55 -0.69 6.43
N ASP A 262 -16.26 -0.52 7.54
CA ASP A 262 -15.70 -0.49 8.89
C ASP A 262 -15.96 -1.85 9.56
N ALA A 263 -15.06 -2.28 10.45
CA ALA A 263 -15.20 -3.57 11.12
C ALA A 263 -15.50 -3.41 12.61
N LYS A 264 -16.31 -4.32 13.15
CA LYS A 264 -16.57 -4.42 14.58
C LYS A 264 -16.27 -5.84 15.05
N VAL A 265 -15.40 -5.98 16.04
CA VAL A 265 -14.87 -7.29 16.46
C VAL A 265 -14.94 -7.43 17.97
N ILE A 266 -15.36 -8.61 18.44
CA ILE A 266 -15.32 -9.00 19.86
C ILE A 266 -14.20 -10.02 20.05
N PHE A 267 -13.21 -9.66 20.85
CA PHE A 267 -12.06 -10.49 21.17
C PHE A 267 -12.31 -11.33 22.44
N PRO A 268 -11.72 -12.54 22.54
CA PRO A 268 -11.98 -13.47 23.64
C PRO A 268 -11.43 -13.01 24.99
N GLY A 269 -10.53 -12.02 25.00
CA GLY A 269 -10.02 -11.42 26.21
C GLY A 269 -8.73 -10.63 25.96
N VAL A 270 -7.97 -10.43 27.03
CA VAL A 270 -6.66 -9.76 26.98
C VAL A 270 -5.65 -10.57 26.16
N GLY A 271 -4.78 -9.87 25.44
CA GLY A 271 -3.78 -10.49 24.58
C GLY A 271 -3.43 -9.64 23.37
N VAL A 272 -2.52 -10.16 22.56
CA VAL A 272 -2.13 -9.55 21.30
C VAL A 272 -2.79 -10.31 20.15
N TYR A 273 -3.50 -9.58 19.31
CA TYR A 273 -4.17 -10.10 18.11
C TYR A 273 -3.62 -9.43 16.88
N THR A 274 -3.77 -10.11 15.74
CA THR A 274 -3.37 -9.58 14.44
C THR A 274 -4.57 -9.53 13.51
N GLY A 275 -4.56 -8.53 12.62
CA GLY A 275 -5.55 -8.41 11.57
C GLY A 275 -4.97 -7.76 10.33
N GLN A 276 -5.73 -7.75 9.25
CA GLN A 276 -5.39 -7.06 8.02
C GLN A 276 -6.65 -6.45 7.40
N LEU A 277 -6.50 -5.28 6.78
CA LEU A 277 -7.46 -4.73 5.82
C LEU A 277 -6.86 -4.90 4.43
N ILE A 278 -7.56 -5.64 3.57
CA ILE A 278 -7.09 -6.01 2.23
C ILE A 278 -7.98 -5.32 1.20
N LEU A 279 -7.37 -4.58 0.28
CA LEU A 279 -8.04 -3.92 -0.84
C LEU A 279 -7.66 -4.60 -2.16
N ASN A 280 -8.64 -4.86 -3.01
CA ASN A 280 -8.50 -5.46 -4.34
C ASN A 280 -7.56 -6.69 -4.34
N PRO A 281 -7.87 -7.74 -3.55
CA PRO A 281 -7.04 -8.94 -3.41
C PRO A 281 -6.71 -9.58 -4.77
N ASN A 282 -5.55 -10.23 -4.88
CA ASN A 282 -5.09 -10.93 -6.09
C ASN A 282 -4.92 -10.03 -7.33
N THR A 283 -4.79 -8.72 -7.14
CA THR A 283 -4.51 -7.78 -8.22
C THR A 283 -3.16 -7.10 -8.05
N LEU A 284 -2.57 -6.67 -9.17
CA LEU A 284 -1.34 -5.86 -9.17
C LEU A 284 -1.52 -4.46 -8.56
N CYS A 285 -2.77 -4.08 -8.26
CA CYS A 285 -3.17 -2.76 -7.83
C CYS A 285 -3.75 -2.76 -6.40
N GLY A 286 -3.80 -3.91 -5.74
CA GLY A 286 -4.26 -4.04 -4.37
C GLY A 286 -3.23 -3.56 -3.37
N ASP A 287 -3.69 -3.35 -2.14
CA ASP A 287 -2.86 -2.94 -1.03
C ASP A 287 -3.37 -3.60 0.26
N THR A 288 -2.51 -3.69 1.27
CA THR A 288 -2.85 -4.35 2.53
C THR A 288 -2.30 -3.58 3.71
N ALA A 289 -3.18 -3.22 4.65
CA ALA A 289 -2.80 -2.66 5.93
C ALA A 289 -2.75 -3.78 6.98
N ASN A 290 -1.61 -3.92 7.66
CA ASN A 290 -1.45 -4.87 8.76
C ASN A 290 -1.82 -4.22 10.08
N ILE A 291 -2.55 -4.93 10.93
CA ILE A 291 -3.09 -4.43 12.18
C ILE A 291 -2.56 -5.28 13.33
N SER A 292 -2.01 -4.62 14.34
CA SER A 292 -1.61 -5.24 15.62
C SER A 292 -2.48 -4.65 16.71
N ILE A 293 -3.25 -5.51 17.38
CA ILE A 293 -4.16 -5.14 18.46
C ILE A 293 -3.57 -5.64 19.77
N ASP A 294 -3.36 -4.76 20.75
CA ASP A 294 -2.89 -5.09 22.10
C ASP A 294 -4.02 -4.77 23.09
N ILE A 295 -4.74 -5.81 23.52
CA ILE A 295 -5.81 -5.70 24.52
C ILE A 295 -5.22 -5.98 25.89
N LYS A 296 -5.09 -4.92 26.67
CA LYS A 296 -4.56 -4.95 28.03
C LYS A 296 -5.68 -5.11 29.05
N PRO A 297 -5.40 -5.70 30.23
CA PRO A 297 -6.33 -5.61 31.35
C PRO A 297 -6.71 -4.16 31.65
N GLY A 298 -7.95 -3.93 32.09
CA GLY A 298 -8.39 -2.59 32.50
C GLY A 298 -7.80 -2.17 33.85
N ILE A 299 -8.08 -0.92 34.21
CA ILE A 299 -7.82 -0.38 35.55
C ILE A 299 -9.16 -0.34 36.30
N PHE A 300 -9.17 -0.82 37.54
CA PHE A 300 -10.25 -0.61 38.47
C PHE A 300 -9.87 0.56 39.38
N ALA A 301 -10.39 1.76 39.08
CA ALA A 301 -10.18 2.93 39.92
C ALA A 301 -11.12 2.85 41.14
N ASP A 302 -10.58 3.06 42.34
CA ASP A 302 -11.36 3.11 43.57
C ASP A 302 -10.63 3.92 44.65
N PHE A 303 -11.38 4.44 45.61
CA PHE A 303 -10.82 5.11 46.78
C PHE A 303 -11.74 5.12 47.99
N GLU A 304 -11.13 5.25 49.16
CA GLU A 304 -11.85 5.50 50.41
C GLU A 304 -11.60 6.93 50.89
N LEU A 305 -12.58 7.50 51.60
CA LEU A 305 -12.47 8.79 52.26
C LEU A 305 -12.82 8.69 53.74
N THR A 306 -12.14 9.46 54.58
CA THR A 306 -12.41 9.54 56.02
C THR A 306 -12.28 10.98 56.51
N TYR A 307 -13.22 11.41 57.36
CA TYR A 307 -13.16 12.70 58.05
C TYR A 307 -13.92 12.63 59.39
N ASP A 308 -13.57 13.53 60.30
CA ASP A 308 -14.28 13.66 61.57
C ASP A 308 -15.53 14.53 61.39
N THR A 309 -16.71 13.94 61.59
CA THR A 309 -17.98 14.68 61.55
C THR A 309 -18.20 15.59 62.76
N CYS A 310 -17.44 15.37 63.84
CA CYS A 310 -17.61 16.07 65.10
C CYS A 310 -16.65 17.26 65.28
N ALA A 311 -15.71 17.46 64.36
CA ALA A 311 -14.77 18.57 64.39
C ALA A 311 -14.53 19.11 62.97
N PHE A 312 -14.39 20.44 62.84
CA PHE A 312 -14.09 21.04 61.55
C PHE A 312 -12.64 20.69 61.14
N GLY A 313 -12.48 19.79 60.18
CA GLY A 313 -11.19 19.16 59.90
C GLY A 313 -10.92 18.81 58.45
N GLU A 314 -9.79 18.15 58.22
CA GLU A 314 -9.38 17.69 56.89
C GLU A 314 -10.03 16.35 56.55
N VAL A 315 -10.33 16.14 55.27
CA VAL A 315 -10.74 14.85 54.70
C VAL A 315 -9.50 14.15 54.16
N ARG A 316 -9.29 12.90 54.58
CA ARG A 316 -8.21 12.04 54.09
C ARG A 316 -8.75 11.12 53.02
N PHE A 317 -8.04 11.02 51.91
CA PHE A 317 -8.35 10.11 50.82
C PHE A 317 -7.28 9.04 50.76
N GLN A 318 -7.69 7.80 50.54
CA GLN A 318 -6.81 6.66 50.36
C GLN A 318 -7.12 5.98 49.04
N ASP A 319 -6.12 5.86 48.18
CA ASP A 319 -6.24 5.15 46.91
C ASP A 319 -6.45 3.64 47.14
N GLN A 320 -7.40 3.07 46.42
CA GLN A 320 -7.67 1.62 46.37
C GLN A 320 -7.62 1.10 44.93
N SER A 321 -7.07 1.90 44.00
CA SER A 321 -7.06 1.56 42.59
C SER A 321 -6.14 0.37 42.30
N GLU A 322 -6.63 -0.55 41.47
CA GLU A 322 -5.88 -1.72 41.01
C GLU A 322 -5.75 -1.68 39.48
N SER A 323 -4.54 -1.95 38.97
CA SER A 323 -4.30 -2.10 37.54
C SER A 323 -3.87 -3.52 37.23
N GLY A 324 -4.56 -4.16 36.29
CA GLY A 324 -4.17 -5.48 35.81
C GLY A 324 -3.07 -5.44 34.74
N SER A 325 -2.80 -4.28 34.14
CA SER A 325 -1.94 -4.11 32.97
C SER A 325 -0.55 -3.58 33.28
N GLY A 326 -0.33 -3.00 34.47
CA GLY A 326 0.95 -2.45 34.87
C GLY A 326 0.86 -1.57 36.12
N GLN A 327 1.98 -0.98 36.53
CA GLN A 327 1.99 -0.08 37.68
C GLN A 327 1.22 1.21 37.37
N ILE A 328 0.36 1.65 38.30
CA ILE A 328 -0.26 2.99 38.26
C ILE A 328 0.84 4.04 38.44
N THR A 329 0.92 4.99 37.51
CA THR A 329 1.96 6.03 37.44
C THR A 329 1.43 7.42 37.73
N THR A 330 0.11 7.62 37.72
CA THR A 330 -0.51 8.94 37.91
C THR A 330 -1.83 8.82 38.67
N TRP A 331 -2.05 9.78 39.57
CA TRP A 331 -3.31 10.02 40.29
C TRP A 331 -3.68 11.48 40.06
N ASP A 332 -4.88 11.74 39.56
CA ASP A 332 -5.42 13.07 39.34
C ASP A 332 -6.74 13.20 40.12
N TRP A 333 -6.69 13.89 41.24
CA TRP A 333 -7.83 14.13 42.11
C TRP A 333 -8.51 15.45 41.79
N THR A 334 -9.83 15.46 41.81
CA THR A 334 -10.64 16.68 41.88
C THR A 334 -11.60 16.58 43.05
N PHE A 335 -11.67 17.62 43.89
CA PHE A 335 -12.45 17.59 45.14
C PHE A 335 -13.82 18.26 45.02
N GLY A 336 -14.22 18.71 43.83
CA GLY A 336 -15.53 19.34 43.61
C GLY A 336 -15.69 20.77 44.13
N ASP A 337 -14.68 21.34 44.78
CA ASP A 337 -14.62 22.73 45.26
C ASP A 337 -13.69 23.63 44.41
N GLY A 338 -13.20 23.10 43.28
CA GLY A 338 -12.24 23.75 42.40
C GLY A 338 -10.77 23.46 42.73
N GLN A 339 -10.47 22.67 43.76
CA GLN A 339 -9.11 22.22 44.08
C GLN A 339 -8.84 20.79 43.58
N SER A 340 -7.55 20.47 43.43
CA SER A 340 -7.06 19.20 42.91
C SER A 340 -5.78 18.74 43.62
N SER A 341 -5.43 17.46 43.46
CA SER A 341 -4.15 16.91 43.93
C SER A 341 -3.63 15.84 42.98
N ASN A 342 -2.30 15.64 42.99
CA ASN A 342 -1.61 14.62 42.20
C ASN A 342 -0.87 13.59 43.06
N THR A 343 -1.10 13.62 44.38
CA THR A 343 -0.55 12.65 45.32
C THR A 343 -1.45 11.42 45.40
N THR A 344 -0.88 10.25 45.66
CA THR A 344 -1.62 8.98 45.81
C THR A 344 -2.70 9.09 46.90
N ASP A 345 -2.32 9.50 48.11
CA ASP A 345 -3.22 9.64 49.27
C ASP A 345 -3.29 11.11 49.74
N PRO A 346 -4.08 11.98 49.09
CA PRO A 346 -4.15 13.38 49.45
C PRO A 346 -4.94 13.62 50.75
N VAL A 347 -4.69 14.79 51.33
CA VAL A 347 -5.50 15.35 52.40
C VAL A 347 -6.04 16.69 51.91
N HIS A 348 -7.35 16.91 52.07
CA HIS A 348 -8.02 18.11 51.58
C HIS A 348 -8.87 18.78 52.66
N ARG A 349 -8.95 20.11 52.64
CA ARG A 349 -9.76 20.89 53.57
C ARG A 349 -10.81 21.71 52.83
N TYR A 350 -12.07 21.43 53.11
CA TYR A 350 -13.19 22.22 52.60
C TYR A 350 -13.42 23.47 53.44
N ASN A 351 -13.58 24.62 52.78
CA ASN A 351 -13.78 25.92 53.44
C ASN A 351 -15.24 26.18 53.84
N SER A 352 -16.18 25.43 53.27
CA SER A 352 -17.62 25.55 53.51
C SER A 352 -18.24 24.17 53.65
N VAL A 353 -19.37 24.11 54.36
CA VAL A 353 -20.20 22.89 54.39
C VAL A 353 -20.95 22.73 53.08
N GLY A 354 -21.19 21.49 52.66
CA GLY A 354 -21.89 21.21 51.41
C GLY A 354 -21.63 19.80 50.88
N GLU A 355 -22.25 19.50 49.74
CA GLU A 355 -21.99 18.28 48.99
C GLU A 355 -20.92 18.52 47.94
N TYR A 356 -19.92 17.65 47.90
CA TYR A 356 -18.81 17.74 46.96
C TYR A 356 -18.70 16.44 46.17
N ARG A 357 -18.59 16.55 44.84
CA ARG A 357 -18.30 15.41 43.95
C ARG A 357 -16.78 15.29 43.81
N ILE A 358 -16.24 14.20 44.31
CA ILE A 358 -14.84 13.83 44.20
C ILE A 358 -14.68 12.90 43.01
N ALA A 359 -13.66 13.15 42.19
CA ALA A 359 -13.23 12.23 41.15
C ALA A 359 -11.73 11.95 41.28
N LEU A 360 -11.37 10.66 41.25
CA LEU A 360 -10.00 10.19 41.11
C LEU A 360 -9.86 9.59 39.71
N ARG A 361 -9.00 10.19 38.88
CA ARG A 361 -8.55 9.59 37.62
C ARG A 361 -7.16 9.01 37.80
N VAL A 362 -7.00 7.73 37.52
CA VAL A 362 -5.71 7.03 37.58
C VAL A 362 -5.23 6.66 36.20
N LYS A 363 -3.91 6.60 36.01
CA LYS A 363 -3.26 6.19 34.76
C LYS A 363 -2.12 5.23 35.02
N ASP A 364 -2.02 4.16 34.24
CA ASP A 364 -0.91 3.21 34.30
C ASP A 364 0.22 3.49 33.30
N ILE A 365 1.31 2.72 33.41
CA ILE A 365 2.46 2.80 32.52
C ILE A 365 2.15 2.51 31.04
N ASN A 366 1.04 1.82 30.76
CA ASN A 366 0.58 1.52 29.40
C ASN A 366 -0.41 2.56 28.87
N THR A 367 -0.57 3.67 29.59
CA THR A 367 -1.50 4.76 29.29
C THR A 367 -2.98 4.43 29.43
N CYS A 368 -3.33 3.27 30.00
CA CYS A 368 -4.69 2.96 30.39
C CYS A 368 -5.15 3.91 31.48
N GLU A 369 -6.42 4.30 31.47
CA GLU A 369 -7.00 5.22 32.43
C GLU A 369 -8.35 4.73 32.95
N ALA A 370 -8.64 5.03 34.21
CA ALA A 370 -9.95 4.80 34.81
C ALA A 370 -10.28 5.93 35.79
N THR A 371 -11.57 6.17 36.00
CA THR A 371 -12.05 7.21 36.91
C THR A 371 -13.03 6.62 37.92
N ALA A 372 -12.80 6.90 39.20
CA ALA A 372 -13.74 6.67 40.29
C ALA A 372 -14.38 7.98 40.72
N GLU A 373 -15.68 7.98 41.01
CA GLU A 373 -16.38 9.15 41.53
C GLU A 373 -17.16 8.79 42.81
N GLN A 374 -17.10 9.68 43.81
CA GLN A 374 -17.90 9.59 45.03
C GLN A 374 -18.41 10.97 45.42
N VAL A 375 -19.59 11.05 46.04
CA VAL A 375 -20.12 12.28 46.65
C VAL A 375 -19.92 12.22 48.16
N ILE A 376 -19.33 13.28 48.73
CA ILE A 376 -19.24 13.49 50.18
C ILE A 376 -20.24 14.57 50.62
N SER A 377 -20.94 14.33 51.72
CA SER A 377 -21.77 15.35 52.39
C SER A 377 -20.97 15.94 53.56
N TYR A 378 -20.18 16.98 53.31
CA TYR A 378 -19.27 17.57 54.30
C TYR A 378 -20.01 18.57 55.23
N TYR A 379 -20.37 18.09 56.42
CA TYR A 379 -21.07 18.87 57.47
C TYR A 379 -20.47 18.66 58.88
N PRO A 380 -19.20 19.01 59.13
CA PRO A 380 -18.63 18.90 60.47
C PRO A 380 -19.20 19.92 61.46
N LEU A 381 -19.20 19.57 62.74
CA LEU A 381 -19.57 20.50 63.81
C LEU A 381 -18.55 21.65 63.94
N PRO A 382 -19.00 22.90 64.15
CA PRO A 382 -18.09 24.03 64.40
C PRO A 382 -17.40 23.91 65.76
N ASP A 383 -16.12 24.31 65.84
CA ASP A 383 -15.31 24.28 67.08
C ASP A 383 -15.90 25.10 68.25
N ASN A 384 -16.75 26.09 67.93
CA ASN A 384 -17.42 26.95 68.91
C ASN A 384 -18.94 26.85 68.79
N LEU A 385 -19.50 25.69 69.12
CA LEU A 385 -20.94 25.55 69.30
C LEU A 385 -21.38 26.26 70.59
N ASN A 386 -21.62 27.57 70.51
CA ASN A 386 -22.12 28.34 71.65
C ASN A 386 -23.64 28.20 71.74
N ILE A 387 -24.10 27.17 72.44
CA ILE A 387 -25.53 26.95 72.71
C ILE A 387 -25.97 27.96 73.76
N LEU A 388 -26.43 29.13 73.33
CA LEU A 388 -27.09 30.09 74.21
C LEU A 388 -28.58 29.77 74.29
N PRO A 389 -29.19 29.66 75.49
CA PRO A 389 -30.63 29.47 75.60
C PRO A 389 -31.35 30.72 75.08
N ASP A 390 -32.29 30.54 74.14
CA ASP A 390 -33.06 31.65 73.54
C ASP A 390 -33.91 32.40 74.57
N VAL A 391 -34.35 31.73 75.64
CA VAL A 391 -35.08 32.36 76.74
C VAL A 391 -34.76 31.66 78.06
N VAL A 392 -34.21 32.40 79.02
CA VAL A 392 -34.19 31.98 80.42
C VAL A 392 -35.54 32.34 81.04
N VAL A 393 -36.50 31.41 81.02
CA VAL A 393 -37.72 31.53 81.84
C VAL A 393 -37.47 30.84 83.17
N GLY A 394 -37.28 31.63 84.23
CA GLY A 394 -37.16 31.12 85.59
C GLY A 394 -37.56 32.18 86.63
N CYS A 395 -38.28 31.77 87.67
CA CYS A 395 -38.53 32.59 88.85
C CYS A 395 -37.43 32.35 89.88
N SER A 396 -36.97 33.43 90.53
CA SER A 396 -36.00 33.37 91.63
C SER A 396 -36.53 32.55 92.83
N PRO A 397 -35.72 31.75 93.56
CA PRO A 397 -34.27 31.52 93.42
C PRO A 397 -33.92 30.21 92.68
N HIS A 398 -32.83 30.23 91.92
CA HIS A 398 -32.52 29.32 90.80
C HIS A 398 -32.10 27.89 91.17
N TRP A 399 -32.66 26.90 90.46
CA TRP A 399 -31.93 25.73 89.94
C TRP A 399 -32.43 25.41 88.52
N CYS A 400 -31.55 25.52 87.50
CA CYS A 400 -31.85 25.04 86.15
C CYS A 400 -31.45 23.58 86.02
N VAL A 401 -32.36 22.73 85.56
CA VAL A 401 -32.06 21.43 84.97
C VAL A 401 -32.30 21.57 83.48
N SER A 402 -31.24 21.61 82.66
CA SER A 402 -31.40 21.50 81.21
C SER A 402 -31.47 20.03 80.82
N SER A 403 -32.54 19.63 80.13
CA SER A 403 -32.58 18.39 79.35
C SER A 403 -32.96 18.76 77.94
N HIS A 404 -32.06 18.55 76.98
CA HIS A 404 -32.41 18.62 75.57
C HIS A 404 -31.91 17.37 74.84
N GLN A 405 -32.85 16.72 74.15
CA GLN A 405 -32.60 15.74 73.10
C GLN A 405 -32.30 16.50 71.80
N LEU A 406 -31.19 16.16 71.15
CA LEU A 406 -30.95 16.52 69.75
C LEU A 406 -31.84 15.63 68.87
N LEU A 407 -32.68 16.24 68.04
CA LEU A 407 -33.23 15.59 66.85
C LEU A 407 -32.39 16.08 65.67
N VAL A 408 -31.60 15.17 65.11
CA VAL A 408 -30.90 15.35 63.84
C VAL A 408 -31.79 14.70 62.78
N TYR A 409 -32.23 15.47 61.79
CA TYR A 409 -32.86 14.94 60.57
C TYR A 409 -31.78 14.66 59.53
#